data_AF-A0A804JWQ7-F1
#
_entry.id   AF-A0A804JWQ7-F1
#
_cell.length_a   1.000
_cell.length_b   1.000
_cell.length_c   1.000
_cell.angle_alpha   90.00
_cell.angle_beta   90.00
_cell.angle_gamma   90.00
#
_symmetry.space_group_name_H-M   'P 1'
#
loop_
_entity.id
_entity.type
_entity.pdbx_description
1 polymer ?
#
loop_
_entity_poly.entity_id
_entity_poly.type
_entity_poly.pdbx_seq_one_letter_code
_entity_poly.pdbx_strand_id
1 'polypeptide(L)'
;MAYGSPLAFFFSSFALLVASIPGLVPVGVAEPSFYDPNRVTQPSWRPRIFLYKGFLSDEECDHIIKLARNKTTRSIVANNESGKSLTSNVRTSSSMFQRKHR
;
A
#
# COMPACT_ATOMS: atom_id res chain seq x y z
N MET A 1 -41.07 -24.01 36.52
CA MET A 1 -41.62 -23.38 35.30
C MET A 1 -40.51 -22.55 34.67
N ALA A 2 -39.93 -23.02 33.56
CA ALA A 2 -39.09 -22.18 32.71
C ALA A 2 -39.33 -22.62 31.27
N TYR A 3 -40.22 -21.88 30.61
CA TYR A 3 -40.56 -22.07 29.20
C TYR A 3 -39.35 -21.67 28.35
N GLY A 4 -38.66 -22.63 27.74
CA GLY A 4 -37.71 -22.38 26.67
C GLY A 4 -38.47 -21.83 25.46
N SER A 5 -38.13 -20.63 25.02
CA SER A 5 -38.81 -19.95 23.92
C SER A 5 -38.54 -20.66 22.58
N PRO A 6 -39.58 -20.96 21.78
CA PRO A 6 -39.42 -21.65 20.50
C PRO A 6 -38.77 -20.78 19.40
N LEU A 7 -38.51 -19.49 19.69
CA LEU A 7 -37.90 -18.56 18.73
C LEU A 7 -36.40 -18.81 18.48
N ALA A 8 -35.70 -19.46 19.40
CA ALA A 8 -34.25 -19.69 19.25
C ALA A 8 -33.91 -20.72 18.15
N PHE A 9 -34.87 -21.57 17.78
CA PHE A 9 -34.67 -22.59 16.73
C PHE A 9 -34.87 -22.05 15.31
N PHE A 10 -35.53 -20.90 15.13
CA PHE A 10 -35.76 -20.32 13.81
C PHE A 10 -34.55 -19.56 13.26
N PHE A 11 -33.68 -19.01 14.11
CA PHE A 11 -32.51 -18.23 13.65
C PHE A 11 -31.31 -19.07 13.22
N SER A 12 -31.19 -20.32 13.68
CA SER A 12 -30.06 -21.19 13.34
C SER A 12 -30.14 -21.75 11.91
N SER A 13 -31.35 -22.06 11.43
CA SER A 13 -31.54 -22.69 10.11
C SER A 13 -31.35 -21.71 8.96
N PHE A 14 -31.66 -20.42 9.17
CA PHE A 14 -31.49 -19.38 8.13
C PHE A 14 -30.01 -19.09 7.83
N ALA A 15 -29.13 -19.15 8.83
CA ALA A 15 -27.70 -18.94 8.63
C ALA A 15 -27.07 -20.03 7.72
N LEU A 16 -27.53 -21.27 7.85
CA LEU A 16 -27.10 -22.38 6.98
C LEU A 16 -27.64 -22.22 5.55
N LEU A 17 -28.88 -21.74 5.40
CA LEU A 17 -29.47 -21.46 4.08
C LEU A 17 -28.65 -20.40 3.32
N VAL A 18 -28.27 -19.31 3.99
CA VAL A 18 -27.47 -18.21 3.40
C VAL A 18 -26.08 -18.70 2.98
N ALA A 19 -25.43 -19.56 3.76
CA ALA A 19 -24.11 -20.11 3.43
C ALA A 19 -24.10 -21.07 2.23
N SER A 20 -25.26 -21.63 1.85
CA SER A 20 -25.40 -22.55 0.72
C SER A 20 -25.64 -21.85 -0.63
N ILE A 21 -25.84 -20.53 -0.65
CA ILE A 21 -26.03 -19.75 -1.87
C ILE A 21 -24.65 -19.50 -2.52
N PRO A 22 -24.37 -20.06 -3.70
CA PRO A 22 -23.13 -19.79 -4.43
C PRO A 22 -23.07 -18.30 -4.79
N GLY A 23 -22.03 -17.59 -4.33
CA GLY A 23 -21.81 -16.17 -4.62
C GLY A 23 -22.26 -15.17 -3.54
N LEU A 24 -22.89 -15.63 -2.45
CA LEU A 24 -23.28 -14.77 -1.33
C LEU A 24 -22.22 -14.68 -0.23
N VAL A 25 -21.27 -15.62 -0.21
CA VAL A 25 -20.04 -15.49 0.57
C VAL A 25 -19.11 -14.58 -0.22
N PRO A 26 -18.61 -13.47 0.35
CA PRO A 26 -17.51 -12.73 -0.26
C PRO A 26 -16.34 -13.70 -0.34
N VAL A 27 -16.13 -14.27 -1.52
CA VAL A 27 -14.91 -15.00 -1.85
C VAL A 27 -13.80 -13.99 -1.60
N GLY A 28 -13.03 -14.22 -0.53
CA GLY A 28 -11.88 -13.39 -0.22
C GLY A 28 -11.06 -13.27 -1.49
N VAL A 29 -11.01 -12.05 -2.04
CA VAL A 29 -10.17 -11.76 -3.19
C VAL A 29 -8.78 -12.19 -2.76
N ALA A 30 -8.25 -13.21 -3.42
CA ALA A 30 -6.89 -13.65 -3.17
C ALA A 30 -6.01 -12.40 -3.34
N GLU A 31 -5.38 -11.97 -2.25
CA GLU A 31 -4.39 -10.90 -2.26
C GLU A 31 -3.47 -11.17 -3.45
N PRO A 32 -3.46 -10.30 -4.48
CA PRO A 32 -2.65 -10.55 -5.66
C PRO A 32 -1.23 -10.75 -5.19
N SER A 33 -0.58 -11.83 -5.63
CA SER A 33 0.83 -12.05 -5.36
C SER A 33 1.58 -10.74 -5.67
N PHE A 34 2.31 -10.21 -4.69
CA PHE A 34 3.05 -8.95 -4.78
C PHE A 34 3.85 -8.79 -6.09
N TYR A 35 4.23 -9.93 -6.67
CA TYR A 35 4.89 -10.04 -7.94
C TYR A 35 3.96 -10.69 -8.98
N ASP A 36 3.58 -9.91 -10.01
CA ASP A 36 2.99 -10.41 -11.25
C ASP A 36 4.00 -10.25 -12.39
N PRO A 37 4.59 -11.35 -12.91
CA PRO A 37 5.55 -11.29 -14.00
C PRO A 37 5.03 -10.59 -15.26
N ASN A 38 3.72 -10.67 -15.52
CA ASN A 38 3.10 -10.09 -16.72
C ASN A 38 3.04 -8.56 -16.68
N ARG A 39 3.19 -7.97 -15.48
CA ARG A 39 3.19 -6.53 -15.25
C ARG A 39 4.60 -5.92 -15.21
N VAL A 40 5.62 -6.74 -15.47
CA VAL A 40 7.02 -6.31 -15.53
C VAL A 40 7.47 -6.15 -16.98
N THR A 41 8.00 -4.98 -17.32
CA THR A 41 8.67 -4.74 -18.59
C THR A 41 10.17 -4.60 -18.34
N GLN A 42 11.01 -5.22 -19.17
CA GLN A 42 12.47 -5.10 -19.09
C GLN A 42 12.98 -4.21 -20.25
N PRO A 43 13.23 -2.90 -20.04
CA PRO A 43 13.65 -2.00 -21.11
C PRO A 43 15.12 -2.16 -21.51
N SER A 44 15.99 -2.56 -20.58
CA SER A 44 17.41 -2.78 -20.87
C SER A 44 18.04 -3.79 -19.92
N TRP A 45 18.98 -4.57 -20.44
CA TRP A 45 19.81 -5.47 -19.65
C TRP A 45 21.16 -4.83 -19.26
N ARG A 46 21.58 -3.78 -19.98
CA ARG A 46 22.81 -3.02 -19.74
C ARG A 46 22.55 -1.54 -20.05
N PRO A 47 22.30 -0.69 -19.03
CA PRO A 47 22.11 -1.02 -17.61
C PRO A 47 20.91 -1.93 -17.35
N ARG A 48 20.91 -2.68 -16.23
CA ARG A 48 19.78 -3.52 -15.84
C ARG A 48 18.62 -2.65 -15.35
N ILE A 49 17.53 -2.60 -16.11
CA ILE A 49 16.35 -1.80 -15.82
C ILE A 49 15.12 -2.69 -15.95
N PHE A 50 14.23 -2.63 -14.96
CA PHE A 50 12.92 -3.26 -14.97
C PHE A 50 11.87 -2.25 -14.52
N LEU A 51 10.75 -2.19 -15.22
CA LEU A 51 9.60 -1.34 -14.93
C LEU A 51 8.46 -2.21 -14.43
N TYR A 52 8.07 -2.01 -13.17
CA TYR A 52 6.93 -2.68 -12.55
C TYR A 52 5.70 -1.78 -12.65
N LYS A 53 4.70 -2.18 -13.46
CA LYS A 53 3.48 -1.37 -13.65
C LYS A 53 2.52 -1.57 -12.49
N GLY A 54 2.05 -0.47 -11.90
CA GLY A 54 1.13 -0.45 -10.76
C GLY A 54 1.67 -1.26 -9.57
N PHE A 55 2.94 -1.01 -9.25
CA PHE A 55 3.63 -1.57 -8.09
C PHE A 55 3.06 -1.10 -6.76
N LEU A 56 2.53 0.13 -6.72
CA LEU A 56 1.74 0.67 -5.63
C LEU A 56 0.33 0.95 -6.14
N SER A 57 -0.67 0.78 -5.29
CA SER A 57 -2.02 1.29 -5.55
C SER A 57 -2.06 2.82 -5.45
N ASP A 58 -3.11 3.42 -5.99
CA ASP A 58 -3.30 4.88 -5.92
C ASP A 58 -3.46 5.33 -4.46
N GLU A 59 -4.13 4.52 -3.63
CA GLU A 59 -4.32 4.79 -2.20
C GLU A 59 -3.00 4.75 -1.42
N GLU A 60 -2.12 3.80 -1.73
CA GLU A 60 -0.78 3.71 -1.15
C GLU A 60 0.07 4.91 -1.55
N CYS A 61 -0.01 5.33 -2.82
CA CYS A 61 0.67 6.52 -3.32
C CYS A 61 0.19 7.77 -2.57
N ASP A 62 -1.13 7.95 -2.44
CA ASP A 62 -1.73 9.05 -1.70
C ASP A 62 -1.33 9.05 -0.22
N HIS A 63 -1.24 7.88 0.39
CA HIS A 63 -0.80 7.72 1.77
C HIS A 63 0.65 8.21 1.95
N ILE A 64 1.57 7.78 1.07
CA ILE A 64 2.98 8.20 1.09
C ILE A 64 3.08 9.72 0.91
N ILE A 65 2.31 10.29 -0.02
CA ILE A 65 2.28 11.75 -0.25
C ILE A 65 1.81 12.49 0.99
N LYS A 66 0.71 12.04 1.63
CA LYS A 66 0.18 12.64 2.87
C LYS A 66 1.22 12.61 4.01
N LEU A 67 1.96 11.51 4.15
CA LEU A 67 3.03 11.41 5.16
C LEU A 67 4.19 12.36 4.88
N ALA A 68 4.52 12.58 3.60
CA ALA A 68 5.65 13.40 3.18
C ALA A 68 5.37 14.91 3.21
N ARG A 69 4.16 15.37 2.84
CA ARG A 69 3.82 16.80 2.62
C ARG A 69 4.29 17.75 3.72
N ASN A 70 4.17 17.34 4.99
CA ASN A 70 4.49 18.22 6.13
C ASN A 70 5.93 18.05 6.65
N LYS A 71 6.74 17.19 6.05
CA LYS A 71 8.08 16.81 6.52
C LYS A 71 9.17 16.93 5.45
N THR A 72 8.83 17.37 4.23
CA THR A 72 9.82 17.58 3.16
C THR A 72 10.61 18.86 3.39
N THR A 73 11.93 18.73 3.49
CA THR A 73 12.87 19.86 3.51
C THR A 73 13.60 19.95 2.17
N ARG A 74 13.90 21.17 1.72
CA ARG A 74 14.68 21.39 0.49
C ARG A 74 16.03 20.66 0.59
N SER A 75 16.49 19.97 -0.45
CA SER A 75 17.82 19.37 -0.38
C SER A 75 18.91 20.44 -0.26
N ILE A 76 19.75 20.24 0.74
CA ILE A 76 20.93 21.06 0.99
C ILE A 76 22.14 20.14 0.78
N VAL A 77 23.15 20.62 0.08
CA VAL A 77 24.42 19.92 -0.12
C VAL A 77 25.50 20.70 0.63
N ALA A 78 26.36 19.98 1.34
CA ALA A 78 27.51 20.60 2.01
C ALA A 78 28.51 21.05 0.95
N ASN A 79 28.91 22.33 0.98
CA ASN A 79 29.96 22.83 0.09
C ASN A 79 31.34 22.37 0.61
N ASN A 80 32.11 21.71 -0.25
CA ASN A 80 33.41 21.12 0.09
C ASN A 80 34.44 22.16 0.56
N GLU A 81 34.32 23.43 0.14
CA GLU A 81 35.32 24.47 0.45
C GLU A 81 35.06 25.22 1.75
N SER A 82 33.81 25.31 2.20
CA SER A 82 33.42 26.14 3.35
C SER A 82 32.68 25.39 4.46
N GLY A 83 32.32 24.12 4.25
CA GLY A 83 31.52 23.31 5.17
C GLY A 83 30.08 23.83 5.39
N LYS A 84 29.68 24.90 4.69
CA LYS A 84 28.36 25.51 4.83
C LYS A 84 27.34 24.79 3.95
N SER A 85 26.13 24.67 4.49
CA SER A 85 25.02 23.99 3.85
C SER A 85 24.42 24.92 2.77
N LEU A 86 24.75 24.70 1.49
CA LEU A 86 24.24 25.50 0.38
C LEU A 86 23.12 24.75 -0.34
N THR A 87 22.08 25.48 -0.70
CA THR A 87 20.99 24.99 -1.53
C THR A 87 21.52 24.50 -2.87
N SER A 88 21.28 23.24 -3.22
CA SER A 88 21.90 22.62 -4.40
C SER A 88 21.20 22.98 -5.72
N ASN A 89 21.96 23.39 -6.74
CA ASN A 89 21.46 23.57 -8.11
C ASN A 89 21.30 22.25 -8.89
N VAL A 90 21.91 21.15 -8.41
CA VAL A 90 21.86 19.82 -9.06
C VAL A 90 20.60 19.04 -8.66
N ARG A 91 20.14 19.19 -7.40
CA ARG A 91 18.88 18.64 -6.93
C ARG A 91 18.03 19.74 -6.31
N THR A 92 17.05 20.22 -7.06
CA THR A 92 16.17 21.31 -6.65
C THR A 92 14.91 20.82 -5.92
N SER A 93 14.67 19.51 -5.87
CA SER A 93 13.51 18.89 -5.23
C SER A 93 13.60 18.86 -3.70
N SER A 94 12.44 18.90 -3.03
CA SER A 94 12.32 18.71 -1.58
C SER A 94 12.20 17.22 -1.25
N SER A 95 12.71 16.81 -0.09
CA SER A 95 12.81 15.39 0.29
C SER A 95 12.61 15.20 1.78
N MET A 96 12.21 13.98 2.16
CA MET A 96 12.06 13.55 3.55
C MET A 96 12.52 12.10 3.66
N PHE A 97 13.15 11.74 4.78
CA PHE A 97 13.44 10.36 5.15
C PHE A 97 12.40 9.83 6.13
N GLN A 98 11.79 8.68 5.84
CA GLN A 98 10.88 8.03 6.80
C GLN A 98 11.71 7.34 7.88
N ARG A 99 11.30 7.50 9.15
CA ARG A 99 11.86 6.70 10.25
C ARG A 99 11.21 5.33 10.24
N LYS A 100 12.01 4.28 10.38
CA LYS A 100 11.50 2.91 10.57
C LYS A 100 10.72 2.87 11.89
N HIS A 101 9.46 2.48 11.84
CA HIS A 101 8.74 2.10 13.06
C HIS A 101 9.32 0.78 13.55
N ARG A 102 9.73 0.72 14.81
CA ARG A 102 10.29 -0.48 15.43
C ARG A 102 9.20 -1.53 15.63
#